data_AF-E1V309-F1
#
_entry.id   AF-E1V309-F1
#
_cell.length_a   1.000
_cell.length_b   1.000
_cell.length_c   1.000
_cell.angle_alpha   90.00
_cell.angle_beta   90.00
_cell.angle_gamma   90.00
#
_symmetry.space_group_name_H-M   'P 1'
#
loop_
_entity.id
_entity.type
_entity.pdbx_description
1 polymer ?
#
loop_
_entity_poly.entity_id
_entity_poly.type
_entity_poly.pdbx_seq_one_letter_code
_entity_poly.pdbx_strand_id
1 'polypeptide(L)'
;MSDSIQITDSAQDYLAELLAKQNVEGIAVRIFITQPGTPYAETCLAYCRPGEEEPSDERLELEKIVVYLDKNSVPFLEEAVVDFNADRMGGQLTIKAPNAKMPKVNADSPLEDRVNYVLYSEINPGLAAHGGEIKLVQLTEEQVAVLAFGGGCQGCAAVDLTLKEGVERTLMERIPELSGIRDVTDHTDTTNAYYR
;
A
#
# COMPACT_ATOMS: atom_id res chain seq x y z
N MET A 1 -6.04 -2.51 22.81
CA MET A 1 -4.79 -2.95 22.16
C MET A 1 -5.19 -3.22 20.74
N SER A 2 -4.59 -2.51 19.79
CA SER A 2 -4.99 -2.58 18.38
C SER A 2 -4.61 -3.97 17.88
N ASP A 3 -5.58 -4.88 17.76
CA ASP A 3 -5.42 -6.19 17.12
C ASP A 3 -5.31 -5.98 15.60
N SER A 4 -4.32 -5.19 15.19
CA SER A 4 -4.14 -4.83 13.78
C SER A 4 -3.70 -6.05 12.97
N ILE A 5 -3.11 -7.09 13.57
CA ILE A 5 -2.67 -8.31 12.88
C ILE A 5 -2.74 -9.51 13.82
N GLN A 6 -3.14 -10.67 13.30
CA GLN A 6 -3.12 -11.95 14.03
C GLN A 6 -1.91 -12.78 13.58
N ILE A 7 -1.06 -13.19 14.54
CA ILE A 7 0.06 -14.10 14.29
C ILE A 7 -0.21 -15.39 15.07
N THR A 8 -0.46 -16.49 14.34
CA THR A 8 -0.84 -17.78 14.96
C THR A 8 0.31 -18.34 15.81
N ASP A 9 -0.02 -19.20 16.77
CA ASP A 9 0.97 -19.81 17.66
C ASP A 9 2.03 -20.61 16.86
N SER A 10 1.61 -21.32 15.82
CA SER A 10 2.50 -22.05 14.91
C SER A 10 3.44 -21.12 14.13
N ALA A 11 2.96 -19.94 13.71
CA ALA A 11 3.79 -18.93 13.07
C ALA A 11 4.79 -18.33 14.06
N GLN A 12 4.38 -18.08 15.31
CA GLN A 12 5.28 -17.58 16.36
C GLN A 12 6.41 -18.58 16.64
N ASP A 13 6.10 -19.87 16.77
CA ASP A 13 7.09 -20.93 16.95
C ASP A 13 8.11 -20.95 15.81
N TYR A 14 7.62 -20.96 14.57
CA TYR A 14 8.48 -21.00 13.40
C TYR A 14 9.38 -19.76 13.30
N LEU A 15 8.82 -18.57 13.52
CA LEU A 15 9.59 -17.32 13.51
C LEU A 15 10.61 -17.27 14.65
N ALA A 16 10.27 -17.74 15.84
CA ALA A 16 11.21 -17.84 16.96
C ALA A 16 12.41 -18.73 16.62
N GLU A 17 12.18 -19.87 15.98
CA GLU A 17 13.27 -20.75 15.50
C GLU A 17 14.15 -20.06 14.44
N LEU A 18 13.56 -19.30 13.52
CA LEU A 18 14.31 -18.56 12.51
C LEU A 18 15.16 -17.44 13.13
N LEU A 19 14.61 -16.72 14.11
CA LEU A 19 15.32 -15.67 14.85
C LEU A 19 16.47 -16.27 15.67
N ALA A 20 16.26 -17.39 16.35
CA ALA A 20 17.29 -18.08 17.14
C ALA A 20 18.50 -18.49 16.26
N LYS A 21 18.26 -18.87 15.00
CA LYS A 21 19.33 -19.22 14.05
C LYS A 21 20.18 -18.02 13.61
N GLN A 22 19.69 -16.79 13.79
CA GLN A 22 20.46 -15.59 13.44
C GLN A 22 21.60 -15.30 14.44
N ASN A 23 21.58 -15.91 15.64
CA ASN A 23 22.57 -15.69 16.71
C ASN A 23 22.78 -14.20 17.04
N VAL A 24 21.71 -13.40 17.00
CA VAL A 24 21.71 -11.98 17.39
C VAL A 24 20.78 -11.82 18.57
N GLU A 25 21.30 -11.36 19.70
CA GLU A 25 20.50 -11.08 20.89
C GLU A 25 19.54 -9.92 20.62
N GLY A 26 18.27 -10.06 21.00
CA GLY A 26 17.24 -9.02 20.81
C GLY A 26 16.74 -8.86 19.37
N ILE A 27 17.11 -9.75 18.44
CA ILE A 27 16.59 -9.71 17.07
C ILE A 27 15.08 -9.97 17.06
N ALA A 28 14.38 -9.19 16.26
CA ALA A 28 12.94 -9.20 16.11
C ALA A 28 12.55 -9.40 14.63
N VAL A 29 11.25 -9.47 14.38
CA VAL A 29 10.69 -9.41 13.04
C VAL A 29 10.09 -8.03 12.80
N ARG A 30 10.25 -7.47 11.60
CA ARG A 30 9.53 -6.28 11.15
C ARG A 30 8.59 -6.64 10.01
N ILE A 31 7.32 -6.26 10.12
CA ILE A 31 6.30 -6.44 9.09
C ILE A 31 5.95 -5.07 8.51
N PHE A 32 5.95 -5.00 7.19
CA PHE A 32 5.60 -3.79 6.45
C PHE A 32 4.92 -4.16 5.14
N ILE A 33 4.19 -3.22 4.56
CA ILE A 33 3.60 -3.35 3.23
C ILE A 33 4.34 -2.38 2.32
N THR A 34 4.87 -2.88 1.22
CA THR A 34 5.40 -2.02 0.15
C THR A 34 4.24 -1.50 -0.67
N GLN A 35 4.26 -0.20 -1.02
CA GLN A 35 3.19 0.44 -1.80
C GLN A 35 1.76 0.12 -1.28
N PRO A 36 1.49 0.36 0.03
CA PRO A 36 0.21 0.04 0.64
C PRO A 36 -0.93 0.80 -0.04
N GLY A 37 -2.08 0.14 -0.21
CA GLY A 37 -3.24 0.74 -0.87
C GLY A 37 -3.17 0.77 -2.40
N THR A 38 -2.15 0.14 -2.99
CA THR A 38 -2.02 -0.01 -4.43
C THR A 38 -2.24 -1.46 -4.86
N PRO A 39 -2.55 -1.73 -6.14
CA PRO A 39 -2.61 -3.10 -6.68
C PRO A 39 -1.28 -3.88 -6.54
N TYR A 40 -0.17 -3.14 -6.41
CA TYR A 40 1.19 -3.64 -6.25
C TYR A 40 1.56 -3.87 -4.78
N ALA A 41 0.62 -3.71 -3.84
CA ALA A 41 0.95 -3.87 -2.44
C ALA A 41 1.46 -5.29 -2.14
N GLU A 42 2.64 -5.37 -1.53
CA GLU A 42 3.23 -6.62 -1.07
C GLU A 42 3.48 -6.54 0.44
N THR A 43 2.93 -7.50 1.18
CA THR A 43 3.22 -7.66 2.60
C THR A 43 4.55 -8.39 2.75
N CYS A 44 5.50 -7.71 3.37
CA CYS A 44 6.86 -8.18 3.56
C CYS A 44 7.14 -8.45 5.04
N LEU A 45 8.03 -9.41 5.27
CA LEU A 45 8.57 -9.75 6.57
C LEU A 45 10.09 -9.70 6.48
N ALA A 46 10.72 -8.95 7.37
CA ALA A 46 12.17 -8.82 7.45
C ALA A 46 12.68 -9.07 8.88
N TYR A 47 13.95 -9.46 8.99
CA TYR A 47 14.63 -9.44 10.28
C TYR A 47 14.91 -7.98 10.68
N CYS A 48 14.74 -7.69 11.97
CA CYS A 48 15.01 -6.39 12.56
C CYS A 48 16.02 -6.58 13.69
N ARG A 49 17.26 -6.14 13.49
CA ARG A 49 18.27 -6.18 14.56
C ARG A 49 18.01 -5.05 15.56
N PRO A 50 18.47 -5.17 16.81
CA PRO A 50 18.32 -4.09 17.78
C PRO A 50 18.88 -2.77 17.25
N GLY A 51 18.05 -1.73 17.23
CA GLY A 51 18.37 -0.40 16.72
C GLY A 51 18.09 -0.19 15.23
N GLU A 52 17.61 -1.21 14.50
CA GLU A 52 17.11 -1.08 13.12
C GLU A 52 15.60 -0.79 13.06
N GLU A 53 14.90 -0.82 14.20
CA GLU A 53 13.51 -0.39 14.28
C GLU A 53 13.37 1.12 14.05
N GLU A 54 12.30 1.52 13.36
CA GLU A 54 12.01 2.94 13.19
C GLU A 54 11.31 3.48 14.45
N PRO A 55 11.59 4.72 14.89
CA PRO A 55 10.95 5.30 16.08
C PRO A 55 9.42 5.36 16.01
N SER A 56 8.87 5.31 14.80
CA SER A 56 7.44 5.31 14.54
C SER A 56 6.81 3.92 14.52
N ASP A 57 7.60 2.84 14.50
CA ASP A 57 7.07 1.48 14.42
C ASP A 57 6.25 1.13 15.67
N GLU A 58 5.15 0.41 15.45
CA GLU A 58 4.36 -0.14 16.55
C GLU A 58 4.97 -1.46 17.02
N ARG A 59 5.40 -1.50 18.28
CA ARG A 59 5.99 -2.68 18.91
C ARG A 59 4.89 -3.59 19.44
N LEU A 60 4.81 -4.79 18.87
CA LEU A 60 3.91 -5.87 19.28
C LEU A 60 4.73 -6.94 20.03
N GLU A 61 4.51 -7.04 21.34
CA GLU A 61 5.07 -8.12 22.16
C GLU A 61 4.12 -9.33 22.12
N LEU A 62 4.58 -10.43 21.52
CA LEU A 62 3.89 -11.71 21.53
C LEU A 62 4.55 -12.64 22.57
N GLU A 63 3.91 -13.78 22.85
CA GLU A 63 4.40 -14.71 23.88
C GLU A 63 5.82 -15.23 23.59
N LYS A 64 6.16 -15.43 22.31
CA LYS A 64 7.42 -16.09 21.90
C LYS A 64 8.39 -15.16 21.17
N ILE A 65 7.91 -14.05 20.60
CA ILE A 65 8.71 -13.15 19.76
C ILE A 65 8.27 -11.68 19.93
N VAL A 66 9.13 -10.76 19.54
CA VAL A 66 8.78 -9.35 19.35
C VAL A 66 8.63 -9.07 17.86
N VAL A 67 7.59 -8.33 17.50
CA VAL A 67 7.31 -7.90 16.12
C VAL A 67 7.17 -6.38 16.08
N TYR A 68 7.81 -5.74 15.11
CA TYR A 68 7.63 -4.32 14.80
C TYR A 68 6.74 -4.18 13.57
N LEU A 69 5.72 -3.34 13.65
CA LEU A 69 4.84 -3.01 12.53
C LEU A 69 5.18 -1.61 12.02
N ASP A 70 5.45 -1.49 10.73
CA ASP A 70 5.66 -0.19 10.10
C ASP A 70 4.39 0.68 10.22
N LYS A 71 4.55 1.91 10.72
CA LYS A 71 3.44 2.82 11.01
C LYS A 71 2.49 3.05 9.82
N ASN A 72 3.05 3.19 8.62
CA ASN A 72 2.25 3.44 7.42
C ASN A 72 1.51 2.17 6.98
N SER A 73 1.99 1.01 7.39
CA SER A 73 1.40 -0.29 7.08
C SER A 73 0.28 -0.70 8.05
N VAL A 74 0.31 -0.20 9.31
CA VAL A 74 -0.67 -0.57 10.36
C VAL A 74 -2.13 -0.46 9.90
N PRO A 75 -2.59 0.62 9.23
CA PRO A 75 -3.98 0.72 8.77
C PRO A 75 -4.39 -0.34 7.74
N PHE A 76 -3.42 -0.90 7.01
CA PHE A 76 -3.62 -1.87 5.94
C PHE A 76 -3.44 -3.31 6.41
N LEU A 77 -2.87 -3.49 7.59
CA LEU A 77 -2.69 -4.79 8.21
C LEU A 77 -3.95 -5.28 8.91
N GLU A 78 -4.99 -4.45 9.10
CA GLU A 78 -6.25 -4.87 9.74
C GLU A 78 -6.76 -6.20 9.15
N GLU A 79 -7.11 -7.16 10.02
CA GLU A 79 -7.53 -8.52 9.66
C GLU A 79 -6.45 -9.36 8.94
N ALA A 80 -5.19 -8.92 8.96
CA ALA A 80 -4.09 -9.72 8.44
C ALA A 80 -3.82 -10.91 9.35
N VAL A 81 -3.51 -12.04 8.74
CA VAL A 81 -3.17 -13.29 9.43
C VAL A 81 -1.83 -13.79 8.93
N VAL A 82 -0.89 -13.96 9.85
CA VAL A 82 0.36 -14.69 9.63
C VAL A 82 0.20 -16.08 10.21
N ASP A 83 0.31 -17.09 9.35
CA ASP A 83 0.14 -18.48 9.73
C ASP A 83 1.28 -19.35 9.17
N PHE A 84 1.60 -20.42 9.88
CA PHE A 84 2.58 -21.41 9.44
C PHE A 84 1.94 -22.78 9.40
N ASN A 85 1.97 -23.39 8.20
CA ASN A 85 1.48 -24.74 7.99
C ASN A 85 2.68 -25.67 7.77
N ALA A 86 2.98 -26.50 8.76
CA ALA A 86 4.04 -27.50 8.65
C ALA A 86 3.66 -28.60 7.65
N ASP A 87 4.57 -28.94 6.75
CA ASP A 87 4.43 -30.05 5.81
C ASP A 87 5.71 -30.90 5.76
N ARG A 88 5.72 -31.93 4.91
CA ARG A 88 6.86 -32.84 4.77
C ARG A 88 8.11 -32.18 4.17
N MET A 89 8.01 -30.97 3.62
CA MET A 89 9.08 -30.23 2.96
C MET A 89 9.64 -29.07 3.81
N GLY A 90 9.23 -28.95 5.07
CA GLY A 90 9.69 -27.90 5.97
C GLY A 90 8.66 -26.81 6.26
N GLY A 91 7.44 -26.94 5.72
CA GLY A 91 6.31 -26.06 5.97
C GLY A 91 6.32 -24.75 5.18
N GLN A 92 5.18 -24.07 5.20
CA GLN A 92 4.97 -22.81 4.49
C GLN A 92 4.45 -21.75 5.46
N LEU A 93 5.22 -20.66 5.58
CA LEU A 93 4.76 -19.42 6.20
C LEU A 93 3.89 -18.67 5.18
N THR A 94 2.66 -18.35 5.57
CA THR A 94 1.68 -17.63 4.75
C THR A 94 1.29 -16.35 5.45
N ILE A 95 1.30 -15.25 4.71
CA ILE A 95 0.80 -13.96 5.17
C ILE A 95 -0.41 -13.60 4.31
N LYS A 96 -1.57 -13.47 4.93
CA LYS A 96 -2.80 -13.02 4.28
C LYS A 96 -3.14 -11.65 4.84
N ALA A 97 -2.95 -10.61 4.05
CA ALA A 97 -3.35 -9.24 4.40
C ALA A 97 -4.44 -8.79 3.41
N PRO A 98 -5.74 -9.04 3.72
CA PRO A 98 -6.83 -8.77 2.77
C PRO A 98 -6.93 -7.29 2.41
N ASN A 99 -6.54 -6.41 3.33
CA ASN A 99 -6.60 -4.96 3.18
C ASN A 99 -5.28 -4.33 2.68
N ALA A 100 -4.25 -5.14 2.38
CA ALA A 100 -2.94 -4.62 1.95
C ALA A 100 -3.03 -3.80 0.65
N LYS A 101 -3.82 -4.28 -0.30
CA LYS A 101 -4.01 -3.64 -1.61
C LYS A 101 -5.05 -2.53 -1.59
N MET A 102 -5.98 -2.57 -0.66
CA MET A 102 -7.06 -1.60 -0.50
C MET A 102 -7.40 -1.53 0.99
N PRO A 103 -7.01 -0.48 1.72
CA PRO A 103 -7.41 -0.32 3.11
C PRO A 103 -8.92 -0.05 3.15
N LYS A 104 -9.55 -0.29 4.31
CA LYS A 104 -10.86 0.30 4.60
C LYS A 104 -10.68 1.81 4.76
N VAL A 105 -10.61 2.55 3.65
CA VAL A 105 -10.67 4.00 3.71
C VAL A 105 -12.05 4.39 4.18
N ASN A 106 -12.10 5.05 5.33
CA ASN A 106 -13.29 5.66 5.88
C ASN A 106 -13.18 7.19 5.81
N ALA A 107 -14.24 7.89 6.22
CA ALA A 107 -14.30 9.36 6.14
C ALA A 107 -13.21 10.06 6.98
N ASP A 108 -12.69 9.39 8.03
CA ASP A 108 -11.69 9.93 8.96
C ASP A 108 -10.24 9.67 8.52
N SER A 109 -10.04 8.93 7.42
CA SER A 109 -8.70 8.63 6.89
C SER A 109 -8.05 9.90 6.30
N PRO A 110 -6.72 10.04 6.33
CA PRO A 110 -6.00 11.15 5.71
C PRO A 110 -6.47 11.39 4.26
N LEU A 111 -6.54 12.65 3.86
CA LEU A 111 -7.10 13.02 2.56
C LEU A 111 -6.32 12.38 1.40
N GLU A 112 -5.00 12.27 1.54
CA GLU A 112 -4.12 11.58 0.58
C GLU A 112 -4.49 10.11 0.41
N ASP A 113 -4.77 9.40 1.50
CA ASP A 113 -5.15 7.98 1.47
C ASP A 113 -6.51 7.79 0.80
N ARG A 114 -7.46 8.70 1.06
CA ARG A 114 -8.76 8.75 0.40
C ARG A 114 -8.60 8.96 -1.11
N VAL A 115 -7.74 9.89 -1.52
CA VAL A 115 -7.45 10.14 -2.94
C VAL A 115 -6.87 8.90 -3.60
N ASN A 116 -5.81 8.34 -3.01
CA ASN A 116 -5.17 7.13 -3.52
C ASN A 116 -6.18 5.99 -3.66
N TYR A 117 -7.04 5.78 -2.68
CA TYR A 117 -8.07 4.75 -2.75
C TYR A 117 -8.97 4.93 -3.97
N VAL A 118 -9.54 6.12 -4.18
CA VAL A 118 -10.40 6.37 -5.34
C VAL A 118 -9.63 6.19 -6.66
N LEU A 119 -8.37 6.65 -6.72
CA LEU A 119 -7.52 6.44 -7.88
C LEU A 119 -7.36 4.94 -8.20
N TYR A 120 -7.11 4.09 -7.19
CA TYR A 120 -6.85 2.67 -7.42
C TYR A 120 -8.11 1.80 -7.55
N SER A 121 -9.18 2.10 -6.81
CA SER A 121 -10.39 1.27 -6.78
C SER A 121 -11.40 1.64 -7.87
N GLU A 122 -11.43 2.89 -8.33
CA GLU A 122 -12.44 3.38 -9.27
C GLU A 122 -11.86 3.87 -10.60
N ILE A 123 -10.74 4.62 -10.59
CA ILE A 123 -10.21 5.27 -11.79
C ILE A 123 -9.26 4.37 -12.57
N ASN A 124 -8.19 3.88 -11.93
CA ASN A 124 -7.16 3.06 -12.55
C ASN A 124 -7.68 1.76 -13.19
N PRO A 125 -8.69 1.05 -12.67
CA PRO A 125 -9.24 -0.11 -13.35
C PRO A 125 -9.78 0.23 -14.75
N GLY A 126 -10.36 1.41 -14.92
CA GLY A 126 -10.82 1.91 -16.21
C GLY A 126 -9.66 2.32 -17.13
N LEU A 127 -8.63 2.98 -16.59
CA LEU A 127 -7.44 3.38 -17.35
C LEU A 127 -6.59 2.19 -17.81
N ALA A 128 -6.46 1.17 -16.96
CA ALA A 128 -5.67 -0.02 -17.21
C ALA A 128 -6.17 -0.81 -18.42
N ALA A 129 -7.48 -0.73 -18.74
CA ALA A 129 -8.04 -1.32 -19.95
C ALA A 129 -7.43 -0.76 -21.25
N HIS A 130 -6.86 0.45 -21.18
CA HIS A 130 -6.15 1.13 -22.26
C HIS A 130 -4.63 1.21 -22.00
N GLY A 131 -4.12 0.39 -21.08
CA GLY A 131 -2.72 0.38 -20.69
C GLY A 131 -2.25 1.64 -19.97
N GLY A 132 -3.17 2.49 -19.51
CA GLY A 132 -2.88 3.73 -18.80
C GLY A 132 -2.96 3.57 -17.28
N GLU A 133 -2.33 4.49 -16.58
CA GLU A 133 -2.42 4.61 -15.12
C GLU A 133 -2.38 6.09 -14.70
N ILE A 134 -2.82 6.36 -13.49
CA ILE A 134 -2.67 7.65 -12.83
C ILE A 134 -2.25 7.42 -11.38
N LYS A 135 -1.35 8.28 -10.88
CA LYS A 135 -0.89 8.26 -9.49
C LYS A 135 -0.94 9.65 -8.87
N LEU A 136 -1.19 9.69 -7.56
CA LEU A 136 -1.00 10.90 -6.75
C LEU A 136 0.50 11.16 -6.58
N VAL A 137 0.92 12.38 -6.87
CA VAL A 137 2.29 12.86 -6.65
C VAL A 137 2.39 13.55 -5.30
N GLN A 138 1.42 14.39 -4.98
CA GLN A 138 1.32 15.10 -3.70
C GLN A 138 -0.08 15.73 -3.55
N LEU A 139 -0.46 16.02 -2.31
CA LEU A 139 -1.59 16.89 -1.99
C LEU A 139 -1.04 18.25 -1.53
N THR A 140 -1.54 19.34 -2.10
CA THR A 140 -1.13 20.70 -1.71
C THR A 140 -1.84 21.17 -0.44
N GLU A 141 -1.32 22.22 0.20
CA GLU A 141 -1.97 22.86 1.36
C GLU A 141 -3.38 23.40 1.04
N GLU A 142 -3.63 23.72 -0.23
CA GLU A 142 -4.93 24.16 -0.75
C GLU A 142 -5.85 22.98 -1.14
N GLN A 143 -5.50 21.74 -0.75
CA GLN A 143 -6.26 20.52 -1.04
C GLN A 143 -6.45 20.27 -2.55
N VAL A 144 -5.48 20.69 -3.36
CA VAL A 144 -5.38 20.32 -4.78
C VAL A 144 -4.53 19.05 -4.90
N ALA A 145 -5.10 18.00 -5.50
CA ALA A 145 -4.40 16.73 -5.76
C ALA A 145 -3.54 16.85 -7.01
N VAL A 146 -2.22 16.73 -6.85
CA VAL A 146 -1.27 16.76 -7.97
C VAL A 146 -1.11 15.34 -8.50
N LEU A 147 -1.50 15.09 -9.74
CA LEU A 147 -1.56 13.78 -10.35
C LEU A 147 -0.56 13.66 -11.50
N ALA A 148 -0.04 12.45 -11.70
CA ALA A 148 0.76 12.10 -12.86
C ALA A 148 0.12 10.91 -13.59
N PHE A 149 -0.23 11.11 -14.85
CA PHE A 149 -0.62 10.07 -15.78
C PHE A 149 0.60 9.32 -16.32
N GLY A 150 0.45 8.02 -16.50
CA GLY A 150 1.46 7.09 -16.99
C GLY A 150 0.91 6.07 -17.97
N GLY A 151 1.81 5.26 -18.53
CA GLY A 151 1.48 4.23 -19.50
C GLY A 151 0.84 4.80 -20.78
N GLY A 152 -0.21 4.13 -21.25
CA GLY A 152 -1.01 4.55 -22.41
C GLY A 152 -1.62 5.95 -22.27
N CYS A 153 -1.79 6.45 -21.04
CA CYS A 153 -2.29 7.79 -20.74
C CYS A 153 -1.21 8.87 -20.70
N GLN A 154 0.08 8.54 -20.85
CA GLN A 154 1.15 9.54 -20.81
C GLN A 154 1.24 10.35 -22.12
N GLY A 155 0.97 9.72 -23.26
CA GLY A 155 1.23 10.32 -24.58
C GLY A 155 0.11 10.11 -25.59
N CYS A 156 -1.06 9.65 -25.15
CA CYS A 156 -2.20 9.54 -26.05
C CYS A 156 -2.61 10.94 -26.50
N ALA A 157 -2.68 11.17 -27.82
CA ALA A 157 -3.21 12.41 -28.38
C ALA A 157 -4.66 12.71 -27.92
N ALA A 158 -5.33 11.70 -27.35
CA ALA A 158 -6.64 11.75 -26.73
C ALA A 158 -6.59 11.56 -25.20
N VAL A 159 -5.54 12.01 -24.49
CA VAL A 159 -5.77 12.53 -23.12
C VAL A 159 -6.61 13.78 -23.27
N ASP A 160 -7.87 13.53 -23.59
CA ASP A 160 -8.85 14.56 -23.82
C ASP A 160 -9.03 15.32 -22.51
N LEU A 161 -9.35 16.59 -22.64
CA LEU A 161 -9.93 17.37 -21.55
C LEU A 161 -11.01 16.55 -20.79
N THR A 162 -11.75 15.71 -21.50
CA THR A 162 -12.78 14.81 -20.97
C THR A 162 -12.25 13.75 -19.99
N LEU A 163 -11.04 13.21 -20.19
CA LEU A 163 -10.46 12.25 -19.25
C LEU A 163 -10.08 12.95 -17.95
N LYS A 164 -9.43 14.10 -18.06
CA LYS A 164 -9.07 14.92 -16.91
C LYS A 164 -10.32 15.38 -16.15
N GLU A 165 -11.34 15.86 -16.86
CA GLU A 165 -12.64 16.23 -16.30
C GLU A 165 -13.34 15.02 -15.64
N GLY A 166 -13.24 13.83 -16.24
CA GLY A 166 -13.78 12.59 -15.67
C GLY A 166 -13.10 12.23 -14.35
N VAL A 167 -11.77 12.25 -14.32
CA VAL A 167 -10.96 12.00 -13.11
C VAL A 167 -11.26 13.04 -12.03
N GLU A 168 -11.25 14.32 -12.39
CA GLU A 168 -11.55 15.43 -11.48
C GLU A 168 -12.94 15.29 -10.87
N ARG A 169 -13.95 15.04 -11.71
CA ARG A 169 -15.32 14.83 -11.28
C ARG A 169 -15.45 13.65 -10.33
N THR A 170 -14.90 12.49 -10.67
CA THR A 170 -14.97 11.30 -9.80
C THR A 170 -14.28 11.55 -8.46
N LEU A 171 -13.09 12.19 -8.46
CA LEU A 171 -12.39 12.52 -7.22
C LEU A 171 -13.19 13.50 -6.35
N MET A 172 -13.73 14.57 -6.92
CA MET A 172 -14.52 15.56 -6.17
C MET A 172 -15.88 15.00 -5.71
N GLU A 173 -16.51 14.10 -6.48
CA GLU A 173 -17.74 13.39 -6.07
C GLU A 173 -17.49 12.47 -4.86
N ARG A 174 -16.33 11.80 -4.81
CA ARG A 174 -15.96 10.90 -3.70
C ARG A 174 -15.33 11.62 -2.51
N ILE A 175 -14.66 12.73 -2.76
CA ILE A 175 -13.88 13.48 -1.80
C ILE A 175 -14.21 14.97 -1.95
N PRO A 176 -15.35 15.42 -1.37
CA PRO A 176 -15.81 16.81 -1.49
C PRO A 176 -14.85 17.85 -0.90
N GLU A 177 -13.88 17.43 -0.09
CA GLU A 177 -12.85 18.28 0.49
C GLU A 177 -11.78 18.72 -0.54
N LEU A 178 -11.64 18.01 -1.67
CA LEU A 178 -10.70 18.41 -2.72
C LEU A 178 -11.14 19.71 -3.38
N SER A 179 -10.19 20.64 -3.53
CA SER A 179 -10.42 21.90 -4.25
C SER A 179 -10.22 21.76 -5.77
N GLY A 180 -9.63 20.65 -6.22
CA GLY A 180 -9.45 20.32 -7.64
C GLY A 180 -8.26 19.38 -7.88
N ILE A 181 -7.92 19.17 -9.14
CA ILE A 181 -6.74 18.38 -9.54
C ILE A 181 -5.74 19.19 -10.38
N ARG A 182 -4.46 18.86 -10.27
CA ARG A 182 -3.40 19.41 -11.13
C ARG A 182 -2.61 18.28 -11.77
N ASP A 183 -2.58 18.28 -13.10
CA ASP A 183 -1.77 17.35 -13.88
C ASP A 183 -0.35 17.90 -14.05
N VAL A 184 0.66 17.06 -13.82
CA VAL A 184 2.09 17.38 -14.02
C VAL A 184 2.78 16.50 -15.06
N THR A 185 2.03 15.67 -15.79
CA THR A 185 2.58 14.82 -16.84
C THR A 185 2.93 15.62 -18.09
N ASP A 186 4.08 15.33 -18.69
CA ASP A 186 4.44 15.82 -20.01
C ASP A 186 3.74 14.98 -21.09
N HIS A 187 2.60 15.48 -21.56
CA HIS A 187 1.80 14.82 -22.60
C HIS A 187 2.37 14.94 -24.01
N THR A 188 3.48 15.65 -24.19
CA THR A 188 4.17 15.70 -25.48
C THR A 188 5.06 14.49 -25.73
N ASP A 189 5.39 13.73 -24.67
CA ASP A 189 6.11 12.47 -24.76
C ASP A 189 5.18 11.31 -25.15
N THR A 190 5.23 10.93 -26.43
CA THR A 190 4.40 9.86 -27.00
C THR A 190 5.06 8.48 -27.00
N THR A 191 6.19 8.30 -26.31
CA THR A 191 6.91 7.02 -26.25
C THR A 191 6.02 5.84 -25.83
N ASN A 192 5.11 6.10 -24.88
CA ASN A 192 4.20 5.11 -24.29
C ASN A 192 2.74 5.21 -24.78
N ALA A 193 2.45 6.04 -25.79
CA ALA A 193 1.08 6.29 -26.27
C ALA A 193 0.39 5.02 -26.79
N TYR A 194 -0.86 4.78 -26.36
CA TYR A 194 -1.64 3.60 -26.79
C TYR A 194 -2.07 3.70 -28.27
N TYR A 195 -2.51 4.88 -28.72
CA TYR A 195 -2.75 5.19 -30.13
C TYR A 195 -1.60 6.07 -30.64
N ARG A 196 -0.93 5.63 -31.72
CA ARG A 196 0.04 6.42 -32.48
C ARG A 196 -0.59 7.03 -33.72
#